data_AF-A0A8T5DUR2-F1
#
_entry.id   AF-A0A8T5DUR2-F1
#
_cell.length_a   1.000
_cell.length_b   1.000
_cell.length_c   1.000
_cell.angle_alpha   90.00
_cell.angle_beta   90.00
_cell.angle_gamma   90.00
#
_symmetry.space_group_name_H-M   'P 1'
#
loop_
_entity.id
_entity.type
_entity.pdbx_description
1 polymer ?
#
loop_
_entity_poly.entity_id
_entity_poly.type
_entity_poly.pdbx_seq_one_letter_code
_entity_poly.pdbx_strand_id
1 'polypeptide(L)'
;IEFAADVAEGGPIVIHTGEFPRGITEVPNGDDNFRTLIKESGQQTHYLMDKKTGQLITAVREDQVNFVPEYDVTTNEKDQWGKEIKHIKWKDKPGGEFNIIKHNWAHYKEEAKKNDREDYKKFQNPNDKNYDPSKSADPSILFYYENLEAKRLQAQGQADEYELMYRRHADDREKIKKAVDYWEKKWKEIPKEDRWKHMEAIPIEGKGLVEPHVRNRLEHLKRMLEDTEKQMSYGKEVAASSRANEQEIKDQQKRVTSIPDYGLKKTADSIATMAIYAAEEQQKKNLKRDMFIAPENIFPEMGYGSHPDELKKIVQDSRKEMVKKLTDPFIERNGEKIKNPDFHANLSESKAKEMAARHIKATFDIGHANTWQKYFKGKPKEFKKWLIDQVSELNKEGVLGHVHVTDNFGYYDEHLSPGQGNVPVEEFVKQLKKSGYKGQITVETAEQDYKAMTEMWRTVNSPVYKIGGGWQDWAGIEQGYFGKTRSPNFLFGPIAPDPKTWTLWSEVPME
;
A
#
# COMPACT_ATOMS: atom_id res chain seq x y z
N ILE A 1 -9.89 -1.17 -22.65
CA ILE A 1 -9.42 -2.37 -23.40
C ILE A 1 -10.36 -2.67 -24.55
N GLU A 2 -11.62 -3.02 -24.30
CA GLU A 2 -12.62 -3.29 -25.36
C GLU A 2 -12.72 -2.15 -26.39
N PHE A 3 -12.84 -0.90 -25.94
CA PHE A 3 -12.85 0.27 -26.83
C PHE A 3 -11.61 0.36 -27.73
N ALA A 4 -10.41 0.09 -27.19
CA ALA A 4 -9.18 0.08 -27.99
C ALA A 4 -9.16 -1.10 -28.98
N ALA A 5 -9.75 -2.24 -28.61
CA ALA A 5 -9.91 -3.38 -29.49
C ALA A 5 -10.88 -3.09 -30.66
N ASP A 6 -11.96 -2.35 -30.38
CA ASP A 6 -13.01 -2.02 -31.36
C ASP A 6 -12.63 -0.88 -32.30
N VAL A 7 -11.92 0.14 -31.80
CA VAL A 7 -11.68 1.39 -32.54
C VAL A 7 -10.26 1.48 -33.09
N ALA A 8 -9.26 1.01 -32.34
CA ALA A 8 -7.86 1.13 -32.74
C ALA A 8 -7.30 -0.16 -33.37
N GLU A 9 -8.10 -1.23 -33.41
CA GLU A 9 -7.75 -2.57 -33.90
C GLU A 9 -6.43 -3.12 -33.29
N GLY A 10 -6.08 -2.66 -32.09
CA GLY A 10 -4.86 -3.00 -31.36
C GLY A 10 -4.05 -1.79 -30.92
N GLY A 11 -2.86 -2.02 -30.35
CA GLY A 11 -1.93 -0.98 -29.90
C GLY A 11 -1.83 -0.80 -28.39
N PRO A 12 -1.16 0.28 -27.94
CA PRO A 12 -0.93 0.54 -26.52
C PRO A 12 -2.25 0.90 -25.82
N ILE A 13 -2.49 0.29 -24.66
CA ILE A 13 -3.47 0.76 -23.66
C ILE A 13 -2.67 1.41 -22.54
N VAL A 14 -2.57 2.73 -22.62
CA VAL A 14 -1.73 3.54 -21.73
C VAL A 14 -2.42 3.75 -20.39
N ILE A 15 -1.68 3.56 -19.31
CA ILE A 15 -2.10 3.86 -17.93
C ILE A 15 -1.01 4.67 -17.26
N HIS A 16 -1.37 5.74 -16.56
CA HIS A 16 -0.41 6.54 -15.81
C HIS A 16 0.04 5.77 -14.57
N THR A 17 1.35 5.74 -14.33
CA THR A 17 1.91 5.26 -13.06
C THR A 17 1.72 6.30 -11.95
N GLY A 18 2.00 5.88 -10.72
CA GLY A 18 1.72 6.61 -9.48
C GLY A 18 1.15 5.66 -8.44
N GLU A 19 1.77 4.48 -8.33
CA GLU A 19 1.18 3.32 -7.66
C GLU A 19 0.99 3.56 -6.17
N PHE A 20 1.94 4.26 -5.56
CA PHE A 20 1.88 4.69 -4.18
C PHE A 20 2.83 5.86 -3.91
N PRO A 21 2.54 6.68 -2.89
CA PRO A 21 3.44 7.76 -2.47
C PRO A 21 4.79 7.21 -2.01
N ARG A 22 5.87 7.86 -2.44
CA ARG A 22 7.23 7.59 -1.96
C ARG A 22 8.07 8.88 -1.96
N GLY A 23 9.15 8.89 -1.20
CA GLY A 23 10.09 10.01 -1.19
C GLY A 23 10.91 10.08 -2.49
N ILE A 24 11.33 11.29 -2.87
CA ILE A 24 12.25 11.49 -4.01
C ILE A 24 13.61 10.82 -3.75
N THR A 25 14.05 10.77 -2.49
CA THR A 25 15.31 10.11 -2.09
C THR A 25 15.22 8.58 -2.01
N GLU A 26 14.05 8.00 -2.19
CA GLU A 26 13.85 6.53 -2.25
C GLU A 26 14.01 5.96 -3.67
N VAL A 27 14.56 6.73 -4.60
CA VAL A 27 14.82 6.23 -5.96
C VAL A 27 15.68 4.95 -5.92
N PRO A 28 15.40 3.97 -6.81
CA PRO A 28 16.14 2.72 -6.88
C PRO A 28 17.66 2.94 -7.00
N ASN A 29 18.43 1.98 -6.46
CA ASN A 29 19.90 1.94 -6.50
C ASN A 29 20.63 3.04 -5.72
N GLY A 30 19.91 3.82 -4.90
CA GLY A 30 20.53 4.92 -4.15
C GLY A 30 21.22 5.89 -5.11
N ASP A 31 20.55 6.24 -6.22
CA ASP A 31 21.05 7.23 -7.15
C ASP A 31 21.24 8.57 -6.41
N ASP A 32 22.44 8.72 -5.87
CA ASP A 32 22.90 9.86 -5.08
C ASP A 32 22.88 11.13 -5.92
N ASN A 33 22.54 11.06 -7.21
CA ASN A 33 22.34 12.24 -8.03
C ASN A 33 21.01 12.95 -7.72
N PHE A 34 20.09 12.39 -6.94
CA PHE A 34 18.82 13.06 -6.62
C PHE A 34 18.74 13.56 -5.17
N ARG A 35 18.14 14.73 -4.98
CA ARG A 35 17.86 15.34 -3.67
C ARG A 35 16.43 15.86 -3.62
N THR A 36 15.86 15.92 -2.42
CA THR A 36 14.60 16.62 -2.16
C THR A 36 14.79 18.14 -2.22
N LEU A 37 13.74 18.88 -2.62
CA LEU A 37 13.73 20.35 -2.63
C LEU A 37 13.45 20.97 -1.24
N ILE A 38 12.89 20.18 -0.32
CA ILE A 38 12.54 20.54 1.05
C ILE A 38 13.47 19.80 2.02
N LYS A 39 13.63 20.30 3.27
CA LYS A 39 14.24 19.60 4.42
C LYS A 39 13.49 18.31 4.83
N GLU A 40 13.14 17.46 3.87
CA GLU A 40 12.54 16.14 4.11
C GLU A 40 13.54 15.13 4.68
N SER A 41 14.83 15.46 4.70
CA SER A 41 15.84 14.65 5.38
C SER A 41 15.50 14.58 6.88
N GLY A 42 14.97 13.44 7.32
CA GLY A 42 14.49 13.21 8.69
C GLY A 42 13.00 13.49 8.93
N GLN A 43 12.20 13.80 7.91
CA GLN A 43 10.73 13.99 8.02
C GLN A 43 9.93 13.12 7.03
N GLN A 44 10.60 12.16 6.41
CA GLN A 44 9.98 11.26 5.47
C GLN A 44 8.84 10.45 6.10
N THR A 45 7.80 10.20 5.32
CA THR A 45 6.61 9.45 5.76
C THR A 45 6.60 8.08 5.10
N HIS A 46 6.54 7.04 5.92
CA HIS A 46 6.50 5.64 5.54
C HIS A 46 5.10 5.08 5.76
N TYR A 47 4.45 4.60 4.71
CA TYR A 47 3.08 4.09 4.79
C TYR A 47 3.05 2.60 5.05
N LEU A 48 2.26 2.19 6.03
CA LEU A 48 2.07 0.79 6.42
C LEU A 48 0.68 0.30 6.04
N MET A 49 0.62 -0.93 5.56
CA MET A 49 -0.58 -1.56 5.00
C MET A 49 -0.92 -2.84 5.76
N ASP A 50 -2.21 -3.18 5.83
CA ASP A 50 -2.65 -4.51 6.25
C ASP A 50 -2.54 -5.43 5.04
N LYS A 51 -1.64 -6.42 5.10
CA LYS A 51 -1.36 -7.33 3.99
C LYS A 51 -2.55 -8.19 3.56
N LYS A 52 -3.56 -8.36 4.44
CA LYS A 52 -4.77 -9.14 4.15
C LYS A 52 -5.82 -8.28 3.46
N THR A 53 -6.05 -7.06 3.94
CA THR A 53 -7.12 -6.19 3.41
C THR A 53 -6.65 -5.22 2.33
N GLY A 54 -5.35 -4.92 2.27
CA GLY A 54 -4.80 -3.86 1.43
C GLY A 54 -5.17 -2.45 1.90
N GLN A 55 -5.67 -2.30 3.13
CA GLN A 55 -5.99 -0.98 3.68
C GLN A 55 -4.76 -0.35 4.32
N LEU A 56 -4.66 0.97 4.21
CA LEU A 56 -3.68 1.75 4.94
C LEU A 56 -3.96 1.63 6.44
N ILE A 57 -2.97 1.18 7.20
CA ILE A 57 -3.03 1.10 8.66
C ILE A 57 -2.68 2.46 9.25
N THR A 58 -1.49 2.96 8.92
CA THR A 58 -0.95 4.20 9.47
C THR A 58 0.22 4.71 8.62
N ALA A 59 0.67 5.91 8.94
CA ALA A 59 1.87 6.52 8.38
C ALA A 59 2.88 6.80 9.51
N VAL A 60 4.10 6.32 9.36
CA VAL A 60 5.21 6.51 10.31
C VAL A 60 6.12 7.60 9.77
N ARG A 61 6.34 8.65 10.56
CA ARG A 61 7.28 9.72 10.18
C ARG A 61 8.62 9.52 10.87
N GLU A 62 9.71 9.82 10.16
CA GLU A 62 11.06 9.69 10.71
C GLU A 62 11.34 10.61 11.93
N ASP A 63 10.56 11.67 12.13
CA ASP A 63 10.67 12.56 13.29
C ASP A 63 9.83 12.12 14.51
N GLN A 64 9.07 11.03 14.38
CA GLN A 64 8.37 10.41 15.51
C GLN A 64 9.34 9.63 16.41
N VAL A 65 8.92 9.45 17.66
CA VAL A 65 9.68 8.73 18.69
C VAL A 65 8.73 7.83 19.46
N ASN A 66 9.22 6.66 19.86
CA ASN A 66 8.53 5.80 20.81
C ASN A 66 9.19 5.93 22.18
N PHE A 67 8.35 5.93 23.22
CA PHE A 67 8.77 5.84 24.61
C PHE A 67 8.40 4.45 25.10
N VAL A 68 9.41 3.64 25.41
CA VAL A 68 9.20 2.25 25.82
C VAL A 68 9.77 2.00 27.20
N PRO A 69 9.01 1.36 28.10
CA PRO A 69 9.59 0.83 29.33
C PRO A 69 10.60 -0.27 29.01
N GLU A 70 11.73 -0.28 29.73
CA GLU A 70 12.73 -1.32 29.59
C GLU A 70 12.33 -2.57 30.39
N TYR A 71 12.45 -3.75 29.79
CA TYR A 71 12.07 -5.00 30.43
C TYR A 71 12.90 -6.20 29.97
N ASP A 72 12.91 -7.24 30.80
CA ASP A 72 13.41 -8.57 30.47
C ASP A 72 12.24 -9.57 30.40
N VAL A 73 12.26 -10.48 29.43
CA VAL A 73 11.27 -11.56 29.33
C VAL A 73 11.74 -12.72 30.20
N THR A 74 11.00 -13.02 31.28
CA THR A 74 11.25 -14.19 32.13
C THR A 74 10.17 -15.25 31.93
N THR A 75 10.55 -16.49 31.60
CA THR A 75 9.61 -17.55 31.20
C THR A 75 9.19 -18.50 32.32
N ASN A 76 9.63 -18.33 33.57
CA ASN A 76 9.67 -19.45 34.50
C ASN A 76 8.98 -19.21 35.86
N GLU A 77 7.82 -18.56 35.89
CA GLU A 77 7.00 -18.51 37.11
C GLU A 77 5.65 -19.23 36.90
N LYS A 78 5.31 -20.10 37.84
CA LYS A 78 4.00 -20.75 37.91
C LYS A 78 3.16 -19.99 38.92
N ASP A 79 1.91 -19.69 38.57
CA ASP A 79 0.98 -19.14 39.56
C ASP A 79 0.66 -20.15 40.68
N GLN A 80 -0.06 -19.70 41.69
CA GLN A 80 -0.50 -20.53 42.82
C GLN A 80 -1.39 -21.72 42.42
N TRP A 81 -1.77 -21.84 41.14
CA TRP A 81 -2.51 -22.96 40.56
C TRP A 81 -1.69 -23.76 39.53
N GLY A 82 -0.38 -23.52 39.43
CA GLY A 82 0.54 -24.28 38.58
C GLY A 82 0.56 -23.89 37.10
N LYS A 83 -0.15 -22.83 36.68
CA LYS A 83 -0.12 -22.33 35.30
C LYS A 83 1.15 -21.52 35.10
N GLU A 84 1.94 -21.87 34.08
CA GLU A 84 3.08 -21.04 33.66
C GLU A 84 2.59 -19.70 33.11
N ILE A 85 3.11 -18.62 33.70
CA ILE A 85 2.83 -17.25 33.28
C ILE A 85 4.15 -16.67 32.77
N LYS A 86 4.14 -16.15 31.54
CA LYS A 86 5.24 -15.32 31.04
C LYS A 86 5.19 -14.00 31.78
N HIS A 87 6.11 -13.79 32.70
CA HIS A 87 6.22 -12.54 33.42
C HIS A 87 7.24 -11.62 32.76
N ILE A 88 6.86 -10.36 32.66
CA ILE A 88 7.72 -9.30 32.16
C ILE A 88 8.34 -8.65 33.38
N LYS A 89 9.66 -8.76 33.47
CA LYS A 89 10.42 -8.10 34.53
C LYS A 89 10.78 -6.70 34.05
N TRP A 90 9.99 -5.73 34.46
CA TRP A 90 10.27 -4.32 34.24
C TRP A 90 11.56 -3.91 34.96
N LYS A 91 12.35 -3.05 34.32
CA LYS A 91 13.56 -2.47 34.92
C LYS A 91 13.21 -1.14 35.56
N ASP A 92 13.56 -1.02 36.84
CA ASP A 92 13.27 0.15 37.65
C ASP A 92 14.50 1.04 37.82
N LYS A 93 14.26 2.33 37.98
CA LYS A 93 15.22 3.31 38.49
C LYS A 93 15.26 3.23 40.03
N PRO A 94 16.36 3.71 40.66
CA PRO A 94 16.38 3.93 42.10
C PRO A 94 15.18 4.79 42.53
N GLY A 95 14.34 4.27 43.43
CA GLY A 95 13.11 4.95 43.87
C GLY A 95 11.79 4.31 43.39
N GLY A 96 11.84 3.27 42.55
CA GLY A 96 10.64 2.52 42.13
C GLY A 96 9.91 3.10 40.91
N GLU A 97 10.53 4.04 40.20
CA GLU A 97 10.04 4.53 38.90
C GLU A 97 10.52 3.61 37.77
N PHE A 98 9.66 3.34 36.77
CA PHE A 98 10.06 2.54 35.60
C PHE A 98 11.13 3.26 34.77
N ASN A 99 12.08 2.49 34.24
CA ASN A 99 13.03 3.01 33.26
C ASN A 99 12.36 3.12 31.89
N ILE A 100 12.14 4.35 31.41
CA ILE A 100 11.57 4.63 30.08
C ILE A 100 12.69 5.08 29.13
N ILE A 101 12.85 4.36 28.03
CA ILE A 101 13.81 4.64 26.97
C ILE A 101 13.11 5.33 25.81
N LYS A 102 13.77 6.31 25.21
CA LYS A 102 13.31 7.00 24.01
C LYS A 102 13.99 6.39 22.78
N HIS A 103 13.23 5.70 21.95
CA HIS A 103 13.68 5.23 20.64
C HIS A 103 13.29 6.22 19.54
N ASN A 104 14.28 6.61 18.75
CA ASN A 104 14.11 7.49 17.58
C ASN A 104 14.33 6.69 16.29
N TRP A 105 14.18 7.34 15.13
CA TRP A 105 14.37 6.67 13.85
C TRP A 105 15.76 6.06 13.63
N ALA A 106 16.82 6.67 14.19
CA ALA A 106 18.18 6.12 14.08
C ALA A 106 18.31 4.75 14.77
N HIS A 107 17.65 4.58 15.93
CA HIS A 107 17.57 3.28 16.60
C HIS A 107 16.95 2.22 15.68
N TYR A 108 15.80 2.50 15.06
CA TYR A 108 15.16 1.53 14.16
C TYR A 108 15.95 1.25 12.88
N LYS A 109 16.70 2.23 12.35
CA LYS A 109 17.64 1.97 11.25
C LYS A 109 18.74 0.99 11.65
N GLU A 110 19.27 1.12 12.86
CA GLU A 110 20.29 0.19 13.38
C GLU A 110 19.72 -1.21 13.61
N GLU A 111 18.52 -1.32 14.19
CA GLU A 111 17.84 -2.61 14.36
C GLU A 111 17.49 -3.27 13.02
N ALA A 112 16.96 -2.50 12.06
CA ALA A 112 16.68 -2.99 10.71
C ALA A 112 17.93 -3.54 10.02
N LYS A 113 19.09 -2.87 10.17
CA LYS A 113 20.38 -3.37 9.66
C LYS A 113 20.82 -4.67 10.34
N LYS A 114 20.59 -4.81 11.65
CA LYS A 114 20.88 -6.08 12.37
C LYS A 114 19.98 -7.21 11.88
N ASN A 115 18.75 -6.88 11.50
CA ASN A 115 17.77 -7.82 10.97
C ASN A 115 18.03 -8.19 9.50
N ASP A 116 18.81 -7.42 8.74
CA ASP A 116 19.22 -7.75 7.36
C ASP A 116 20.32 -8.83 7.32
N ARG A 117 19.99 -10.00 7.86
CA ARG A 117 20.83 -11.19 7.95
C ARG A 117 20.13 -12.39 7.32
N GLU A 118 20.89 -13.29 6.71
CA GLU A 118 20.36 -14.36 5.87
C GLU A 118 19.34 -15.26 6.59
N ASP A 119 19.59 -15.59 7.86
CA ASP A 119 18.70 -16.40 8.69
C ASP A 119 17.38 -15.70 9.05
N TYR A 120 17.31 -14.37 8.90
CA TYR A 120 16.12 -13.57 9.16
C TYR A 120 15.24 -13.37 7.92
N LYS A 121 15.77 -13.52 6.71
CA LYS A 121 15.03 -13.31 5.45
C LYS A 121 13.73 -14.12 5.36
N LYS A 122 13.71 -15.35 5.90
CA LYS A 122 12.51 -16.20 5.95
C LYS A 122 11.35 -15.61 6.76
N PHE A 123 11.64 -14.68 7.67
CA PHE A 123 10.64 -14.00 8.49
C PHE A 123 10.21 -12.65 7.89
N GLN A 124 10.86 -12.17 6.85
CA GLN A 124 10.64 -10.82 6.32
C GLN A 124 9.63 -10.78 5.19
N ASN A 125 9.40 -11.89 4.48
CA ASN A 125 8.41 -11.93 3.40
C ASN A 125 6.98 -11.95 3.97
N PRO A 126 6.15 -10.92 3.73
CA PRO A 126 4.78 -10.84 4.26
C PRO A 126 3.88 -11.99 3.81
N ASN A 127 4.21 -12.66 2.71
CA ASN A 127 3.45 -13.80 2.18
C ASN A 127 3.96 -15.15 2.71
N ASP A 128 5.04 -15.19 3.48
CA ASP A 128 5.51 -16.43 4.10
C ASP A 128 4.73 -16.71 5.39
N LYS A 129 4.45 -17.98 5.66
CA LYS A 129 3.82 -18.44 6.91
C LYS A 129 4.66 -18.11 8.15
N ASN A 130 5.97 -17.94 7.98
CA ASN A 130 6.91 -17.58 9.03
C ASN A 130 7.05 -16.08 9.19
N TYR A 131 6.28 -15.25 8.49
CA TYR A 131 6.40 -13.79 8.59
C TYR A 131 6.34 -13.30 10.05
N ASP A 132 7.33 -12.52 10.46
CA ASP A 132 7.48 -11.99 11.81
C ASP A 132 7.99 -10.54 11.74
N PRO A 133 7.10 -9.55 11.86
CA PRO A 133 7.45 -8.13 11.79
C PRO A 133 8.48 -7.65 12.80
N SER A 134 8.67 -8.36 13.92
CA SER A 134 9.75 -8.04 14.88
C SER A 134 11.15 -8.25 14.30
N LYS A 135 11.26 -9.00 13.19
CA LYS A 135 12.50 -9.33 12.48
C LYS A 135 12.63 -8.62 11.13
N SER A 136 11.82 -7.59 10.92
CA SER A 136 11.81 -6.82 9.67
C SER A 136 13.15 -6.10 9.44
N ALA A 137 13.59 -6.07 8.18
CA ALA A 137 14.66 -5.17 7.72
C ALA A 137 14.13 -3.78 7.32
N ASP A 138 12.84 -3.51 7.55
CA ASP A 138 12.21 -2.20 7.37
C ASP A 138 12.03 -1.49 8.73
N PRO A 139 12.69 -0.33 8.95
CA PRO A 139 12.58 0.41 10.20
C PRO A 139 11.16 0.91 10.52
N SER A 140 10.33 1.17 9.51
CA SER A 140 8.94 1.62 9.72
C SER A 140 8.08 0.52 10.35
N ILE A 141 8.30 -0.72 9.92
CA ILE A 141 7.64 -1.90 10.48
C ILE A 141 8.08 -2.12 11.93
N LEU A 142 9.38 -2.01 12.22
CA LEU A 142 9.90 -2.16 13.59
C LEU A 142 9.34 -1.09 14.54
N PHE A 143 9.32 0.17 14.09
CA PHE A 143 8.72 1.28 14.85
C PHE A 143 7.26 0.98 15.21
N TYR A 144 6.46 0.57 14.22
CA TYR A 144 5.05 0.28 14.43
C TYR A 144 4.83 -0.95 15.30
N TYR A 145 5.64 -2.00 15.09
CA TYR A 145 5.58 -3.22 15.88
C TYR A 145 5.83 -2.93 17.37
N GLU A 146 6.85 -2.14 17.70
CA GLU A 146 7.16 -1.78 19.10
C GLU A 146 6.04 -0.95 19.74
N ASN A 147 5.43 -0.03 18.98
CA ASN A 147 4.26 0.73 19.45
C ASN A 147 3.07 -0.17 19.80
N LEU A 148 2.80 -1.17 18.95
CA LEU A 148 1.78 -2.17 19.22
C LEU A 148 2.16 -3.10 20.36
N GLU A 149 3.44 -3.46 20.50
CA GLU A 149 3.89 -4.35 21.56
C GLU A 149 3.64 -3.72 22.93
N ALA A 150 3.92 -2.43 23.12
CA ALA A 150 3.60 -1.72 24.37
C ALA A 150 2.09 -1.82 24.73
N LYS A 151 1.20 -1.65 23.74
CA LYS A 151 -0.26 -1.82 23.94
C LYS A 151 -0.63 -3.26 24.23
N ARG A 152 0.03 -4.22 23.57
CA ARG A 152 -0.16 -5.66 23.81
C ARG A 152 0.21 -6.02 25.24
N LEU A 153 1.33 -5.50 25.75
CA LEU A 153 1.79 -5.74 27.12
C LEU A 153 0.81 -5.17 28.15
N GLN A 154 0.28 -3.97 27.90
CA GLN A 154 -0.76 -3.39 28.74
C GLN A 154 -2.02 -4.26 28.77
N ALA A 155 -2.53 -4.67 27.61
CA ALA A 155 -3.71 -5.54 27.52
C ALA A 155 -3.47 -6.91 28.19
N GLN A 156 -2.28 -7.48 28.01
CA GLN A 156 -1.88 -8.73 28.66
C GLN A 156 -1.87 -8.56 30.19
N GLY A 157 -1.25 -7.49 30.71
CA GLY A 157 -1.16 -7.24 32.15
C GLY A 157 -2.54 -7.04 32.80
N GLN A 158 -3.45 -6.32 32.14
CA GLN A 158 -4.84 -6.20 32.59
C GLN A 158 -5.53 -7.57 32.60
N ALA A 159 -5.40 -8.35 31.52
CA ALA A 159 -6.01 -9.67 31.47
C ALA A 159 -5.49 -10.59 32.57
N ASP A 160 -4.17 -10.61 32.82
CA ASP A 160 -3.53 -11.44 33.85
C ASP A 160 -4.04 -11.06 35.26
N GLU A 161 -4.10 -9.77 35.59
CA GLU A 161 -4.56 -9.29 36.90
C GLU A 161 -6.05 -9.60 37.14
N TYR A 162 -6.91 -9.32 36.16
CA TYR A 162 -8.35 -9.55 36.33
C TYR A 162 -8.72 -11.03 36.27
N GLU A 163 -7.95 -11.88 35.56
CA GLU A 163 -8.05 -13.33 35.68
C GLU A 163 -7.69 -13.81 37.09
N LEU A 164 -6.61 -13.28 37.67
CA LEU A 164 -6.17 -13.60 39.01
C LEU A 164 -7.24 -13.18 40.05
N MET A 165 -7.78 -11.98 39.91
CA MET A 165 -8.89 -11.46 40.73
C MET A 165 -10.13 -12.36 40.63
N TYR A 166 -10.52 -12.76 39.41
CA TYR A 166 -11.64 -13.68 39.20
C TYR A 166 -11.42 -15.02 39.93
N ARG A 167 -10.22 -15.61 39.80
CA ARG A 167 -9.91 -16.90 40.45
C ARG A 167 -9.93 -16.78 41.97
N ARG A 168 -9.36 -15.71 42.54
CA ARG A 168 -9.40 -15.45 44.00
C ARG A 168 -10.85 -15.35 44.49
N HIS A 169 -11.69 -14.58 43.81
CA HIS A 169 -13.11 -14.46 44.19
C HIS A 169 -13.91 -15.74 43.92
N ALA A 170 -13.55 -16.55 42.93
CA ALA A 170 -14.16 -17.86 42.72
C ALA A 170 -13.90 -18.79 43.92
N ASP A 171 -12.67 -18.81 44.44
CA ASP A 171 -12.30 -19.58 45.63
C ASP A 171 -13.04 -19.05 46.88
N ASP A 172 -13.14 -17.73 47.04
CA ASP A 172 -13.85 -17.13 48.18
C ASP A 172 -15.36 -17.34 48.11
N ARG A 173 -15.95 -17.29 46.90
CA ARG A 173 -17.36 -17.57 46.66
C ARG A 173 -17.74 -18.96 47.18
N GLU A 174 -16.93 -19.98 46.91
CA GLU A 174 -17.21 -21.34 47.38
C GLU A 174 -17.14 -21.45 48.91
N LYS A 175 -16.22 -20.73 49.56
CA LYS A 175 -16.13 -20.67 51.02
C LYS A 175 -17.33 -19.94 51.63
N ILE A 176 -17.69 -18.77 51.09
CA ILE A 176 -18.81 -17.95 51.56
C ILE A 176 -20.13 -18.68 51.35
N LYS A 177 -20.32 -19.34 50.20
CA LYS A 177 -21.52 -20.12 49.90
C LYS A 177 -21.75 -21.24 50.92
N LYS A 178 -20.70 -22.01 51.25
CA LYS A 178 -20.77 -23.03 52.33
C LYS A 178 -21.16 -22.42 53.68
N ALA A 179 -20.65 -21.23 54.00
CA ALA A 179 -21.02 -20.53 55.22
C ALA A 179 -22.47 -20.05 55.20
N VAL A 180 -22.95 -19.51 54.08
CA VAL A 180 -24.38 -19.14 53.89
C VAL A 180 -25.26 -20.36 54.10
N ASP A 181 -24.99 -21.48 53.44
CA ASP A 181 -25.79 -22.71 53.56
C ASP A 181 -25.86 -23.23 55.01
N TYR A 182 -24.73 -23.17 55.73
CA TYR A 182 -24.68 -23.52 57.16
C TYR A 182 -25.52 -22.57 58.01
N TRP A 183 -25.35 -21.25 57.83
CA TRP A 183 -26.07 -20.25 58.62
C TRP A 183 -27.55 -20.18 58.28
N GLU A 184 -27.97 -20.49 57.05
CA GLU A 184 -29.39 -20.58 56.71
C GLU A 184 -30.10 -21.68 57.49
N LYS A 185 -29.47 -22.85 57.66
CA LYS A 185 -30.02 -23.94 58.48
C LYS A 185 -30.07 -23.53 59.94
N LYS A 186 -28.93 -23.08 60.48
CA LYS A 186 -28.81 -22.67 61.88
C LYS A 186 -29.75 -21.52 62.26
N TRP A 187 -29.94 -20.53 61.38
CA TRP A 187 -30.79 -19.38 61.64
C TRP A 187 -32.28 -19.75 61.82
N LYS A 188 -32.74 -20.83 61.16
CA LYS A 188 -34.09 -21.36 61.34
C LYS A 188 -34.29 -22.02 62.70
N GLU A 189 -33.23 -22.58 63.26
CA GLU A 189 -33.24 -23.28 64.56
C GLU A 189 -33.10 -22.32 65.76
N ILE A 190 -32.57 -21.11 65.55
CA ILE A 190 -32.36 -20.13 66.63
C ILE A 190 -33.68 -19.45 67.03
N PRO A 191 -34.11 -19.55 68.31
CA PRO A 191 -35.27 -18.83 68.85
C PRO A 191 -35.14 -17.31 68.66
N LYS A 192 -36.26 -16.60 68.48
CA LYS A 192 -36.25 -15.17 68.13
C LYS A 192 -35.53 -14.32 69.18
N GLU A 193 -35.73 -14.66 70.45
CA GLU A 193 -35.14 -14.05 71.63
C GLU A 193 -33.61 -14.18 71.71
N ASP A 194 -33.01 -15.15 71.02
CA ASP A 194 -31.56 -15.37 71.01
C ASP A 194 -30.86 -14.82 69.76
N ARG A 195 -31.61 -14.34 68.77
CA ARG A 195 -31.04 -13.86 67.48
C ARG A 195 -30.12 -12.65 67.63
N TRP A 196 -30.29 -11.84 68.67
CA TRP A 196 -29.43 -10.67 68.93
C TRP A 196 -27.96 -11.06 69.16
N LYS A 197 -27.68 -12.26 69.69
CA LYS A 197 -26.33 -12.79 69.91
C LYS A 197 -25.58 -13.10 68.60
N HIS A 198 -26.28 -13.08 67.48
CA HIS A 198 -25.75 -13.37 66.15
C HIS A 198 -25.83 -12.15 65.21
N MET A 199 -25.98 -10.96 65.81
CA MET A 199 -25.81 -9.69 65.12
C MET A 199 -24.32 -9.32 65.11
N GLU A 200 -23.85 -8.80 63.99
CA GLU A 200 -22.48 -8.33 63.80
C GLU A 200 -22.51 -6.85 63.45
N ALA A 201 -21.66 -6.09 64.15
CA ALA A 201 -21.38 -4.71 63.79
C ALA A 201 -20.35 -4.72 62.66
N ILE A 202 -20.75 -4.30 61.46
CA ILE A 202 -19.88 -4.24 60.29
C ILE A 202 -19.30 -2.82 60.22
N PRO A 203 -17.99 -2.63 60.45
CA PRO A 203 -17.37 -1.32 60.34
C PRO A 203 -17.49 -0.80 58.90
N ILE A 204 -17.68 0.51 58.73
CA ILE A 204 -17.59 1.14 57.41
C ILE A 204 -16.10 1.37 57.12
N GLU A 205 -15.59 0.67 56.10
CA GLU A 205 -14.19 0.74 55.70
C GLU A 205 -13.77 2.19 55.39
N GLY A 206 -12.66 2.64 55.99
CA GLY A 206 -12.13 3.99 55.83
C GLY A 206 -12.89 5.11 56.58
N LYS A 207 -13.97 4.81 57.32
CA LYS A 207 -14.77 5.81 58.06
C LYS A 207 -15.01 5.40 59.52
N GLY A 208 -13.92 5.31 60.29
CA GLY A 208 -13.95 4.87 61.69
C GLY A 208 -14.73 5.74 62.69
N LEU A 209 -15.29 6.88 62.24
CA LEU A 209 -16.13 7.78 63.06
C LEU A 209 -17.63 7.64 62.76
N VAL A 210 -18.02 6.80 61.80
CA VAL A 210 -19.43 6.56 61.47
C VAL A 210 -19.90 5.30 62.18
N GLU A 211 -21.10 5.33 62.77
CA GLU A 211 -21.67 4.19 63.47
C GLU A 211 -21.74 2.94 62.55
N PRO A 212 -21.24 1.78 63.00
CA PRO A 212 -21.26 0.55 62.22
C PRO A 212 -22.68 0.14 61.82
N HIS A 213 -22.83 -0.41 60.63
CA HIS A 213 -24.09 -1.06 60.28
C HIS A 213 -24.19 -2.40 60.99
N VAL A 214 -25.20 -2.55 61.85
CA VAL A 214 -25.48 -3.80 62.56
C VAL A 214 -26.39 -4.66 61.69
N ARG A 215 -25.93 -5.85 61.32
CA ARG A 215 -26.73 -6.82 60.55
C ARG A 215 -26.62 -8.20 61.18
N ASN A 216 -27.59 -9.07 60.90
CA ASN A 216 -27.43 -10.46 61.28
C ASN A 216 -26.35 -11.12 60.40
N ARG A 217 -25.65 -12.10 60.96
CA ARG A 217 -24.56 -12.81 60.27
C ARG A 217 -24.97 -13.44 58.94
N LEU A 218 -26.20 -13.97 58.84
CA LEU A 218 -26.69 -14.57 57.60
C LEU A 218 -26.84 -13.52 56.48
N GLU A 219 -27.42 -12.36 56.79
CA GLU A 219 -27.56 -11.25 55.87
C GLU A 219 -26.20 -10.67 55.44
N HIS A 220 -25.24 -10.60 56.37
CA HIS A 220 -23.87 -10.20 56.06
C HIS A 220 -23.22 -11.16 55.06
N LEU A 221 -23.29 -12.46 55.31
CA LEU A 221 -22.72 -13.49 54.43
C LEU A 221 -23.39 -13.49 53.05
N LYS A 222 -24.72 -13.29 52.97
CA LYS A 222 -25.43 -13.16 51.69
C LYS A 222 -24.95 -11.95 50.89
N ARG A 223 -24.73 -10.80 51.55
CA ARG A 223 -24.18 -9.62 50.89
C ARG A 223 -22.74 -9.83 50.45
N MET A 224 -21.90 -10.45 51.27
CA MET A 224 -20.53 -10.82 50.87
C MET A 224 -20.55 -11.73 49.64
N LEU A 225 -21.47 -12.70 49.59
CA LEU A 225 -21.63 -13.59 48.44
C LEU A 225 -22.01 -12.80 47.19
N GLU A 226 -23.00 -11.91 47.29
CA GLU A 226 -23.44 -11.05 46.18
C GLU A 226 -22.31 -10.12 45.70
N ASP A 227 -21.59 -9.47 46.62
CA ASP A 227 -20.47 -8.60 46.28
C ASP A 227 -19.32 -9.40 45.65
N THR A 228 -19.04 -10.62 46.13
CA THR A 228 -18.06 -11.53 45.53
C THR A 228 -18.48 -11.93 44.11
N GLU A 229 -19.74 -12.29 43.89
CA GLU A 229 -20.26 -12.63 42.57
C GLU A 229 -20.21 -11.45 41.60
N LYS A 230 -20.46 -10.22 42.07
CA LYS A 230 -20.27 -8.99 41.28
C LYS A 230 -18.81 -8.77 40.90
N GLN A 231 -17.88 -8.93 41.85
CA GLN A 231 -16.44 -8.81 41.58
C GLN A 231 -15.97 -9.89 40.59
N MET A 232 -16.51 -11.11 40.70
CA MET A 232 -16.25 -12.16 39.71
C MET A 232 -16.75 -11.76 38.31
N SER A 233 -17.98 -11.27 38.18
CA SER A 233 -18.51 -10.83 36.87
C SER A 233 -17.63 -9.74 36.27
N TYR A 234 -17.32 -8.71 37.07
CA TYR A 234 -16.47 -7.60 36.65
C TYR A 234 -15.08 -8.07 36.23
N GLY A 235 -14.41 -8.88 37.05
CA GLY A 235 -13.11 -9.45 36.72
C GLY A 235 -13.12 -10.27 35.43
N LYS A 236 -14.16 -11.11 35.26
CA LYS A 236 -14.33 -11.92 34.05
C LYS A 236 -14.54 -11.06 32.81
N GLU A 237 -15.37 -10.02 32.88
CA GLU A 237 -15.66 -9.13 31.76
C GLU A 237 -14.41 -8.34 31.34
N VAL A 238 -13.68 -7.75 32.29
CA VAL A 238 -12.46 -7.00 32.00
C VAL A 238 -11.36 -7.92 31.47
N ALA A 239 -11.18 -9.10 32.08
CA ALA A 239 -10.22 -10.08 31.59
C ALA A 239 -10.53 -10.55 30.17
N ALA A 240 -11.79 -10.90 29.89
CA ALA A 240 -12.21 -11.34 28.56
C ALA A 240 -12.02 -10.26 27.50
N SER A 241 -12.40 -9.01 27.80
CA SER A 241 -12.19 -7.87 26.91
C SER A 241 -10.70 -7.60 26.67
N SER A 242 -9.89 -7.64 27.73
CA SER A 242 -8.44 -7.41 27.64
C SER A 242 -7.73 -8.51 26.83
N ARG A 243 -8.15 -9.78 26.96
CA ARG A 243 -7.66 -10.89 26.13
C ARG A 243 -8.06 -10.75 24.66
N ALA A 244 -9.30 -10.35 24.39
CA ALA A 244 -9.75 -10.10 23.03
C ALA A 244 -8.92 -8.99 22.37
N ASN A 245 -8.69 -7.89 23.08
CA ASN A 245 -7.83 -6.80 22.63
C ASN A 245 -6.37 -7.24 22.43
N GLU A 246 -5.80 -8.02 23.37
CA GLU A 246 -4.46 -8.59 23.23
C GLU A 246 -4.34 -9.43 21.93
N GLN A 247 -5.36 -10.25 21.63
CA GLN A 247 -5.38 -11.07 20.42
C GLN A 247 -5.52 -10.21 19.15
N GLU A 248 -6.36 -9.18 19.17
CA GLU A 248 -6.50 -8.25 18.06
C GLU A 248 -5.18 -7.54 17.74
N ILE A 249 -4.47 -7.06 18.77
CA ILE A 249 -3.15 -6.43 18.62
C ILE A 249 -2.14 -7.43 18.05
N LYS A 250 -2.11 -8.68 18.51
CA LYS A 250 -1.25 -9.73 17.93
C LYS A 250 -1.56 -9.97 16.46
N ASP A 251 -2.82 -9.96 16.08
CA ASP A 251 -3.22 -10.14 14.70
C ASP A 251 -2.87 -8.93 13.84
N GLN A 252 -2.95 -7.70 14.37
CA GLN A 252 -2.47 -6.48 13.70
C GLN A 252 -0.94 -6.52 13.52
N GLN A 253 -0.20 -6.90 14.57
CA GLN A 253 1.25 -7.08 14.52
C GLN A 253 1.69 -8.08 13.45
N LYS A 254 0.89 -9.12 13.15
CA LYS A 254 1.22 -10.11 12.10
C LYS A 254 0.82 -9.69 10.69
N ARG A 255 -0.05 -8.68 10.57
CA ARG A 255 -0.66 -8.26 9.30
C ARG A 255 -0.04 -6.99 8.72
N VAL A 256 0.68 -6.22 9.52
CA VAL A 256 1.41 -5.06 9.02
C VAL A 256 2.42 -5.45 7.94
N THR A 257 2.55 -4.64 6.90
CA THR A 257 3.61 -4.68 5.89
C THR A 257 3.87 -3.26 5.37
N SER A 258 4.97 -3.06 4.66
CA SER A 258 5.27 -1.80 3.98
C SER A 258 4.41 -1.61 2.72
N ILE A 259 4.18 -0.35 2.30
CA ILE A 259 3.51 -0.09 1.02
C ILE A 259 4.32 -0.59 -0.20
N PRO A 260 5.66 -0.56 -0.26
CA PRO A 260 6.39 -1.17 -1.37
C PRO A 260 6.19 -2.69 -1.46
N ASP A 261 6.20 -3.41 -0.33
CA ASP A 261 6.02 -4.87 -0.34
C ASP A 261 4.63 -5.30 -0.81
N TYR A 262 3.60 -4.53 -0.44
CA TYR A 262 2.22 -4.80 -0.86
C TYR A 262 1.91 -4.25 -2.25
N GLY A 263 2.21 -2.97 -2.46
CA GLY A 263 1.88 -2.18 -3.63
C GLY A 263 2.49 -2.74 -4.90
N LEU A 264 3.79 -3.08 -4.90
CA LEU A 264 4.47 -3.62 -6.09
C LEU A 264 3.87 -4.94 -6.56
N LYS A 265 3.55 -5.84 -5.62
CA LYS A 265 2.89 -7.10 -5.94
C LYS A 265 1.50 -6.84 -6.49
N LYS A 266 0.77 -5.86 -5.95
CA LYS A 266 -0.57 -5.53 -6.41
C LYS A 266 -0.56 -4.88 -7.79
N THR A 267 0.37 -3.97 -8.07
CA THR A 267 0.61 -3.40 -9.40
C THR A 267 0.89 -4.51 -10.42
N ALA A 268 1.82 -5.42 -10.11
CA ALA A 268 2.16 -6.53 -10.99
C ALA A 268 0.97 -7.45 -11.28
N ASP A 269 0.21 -7.81 -10.24
CA ASP A 269 -1.03 -8.59 -10.32
C ASP A 269 -2.07 -7.92 -11.23
N SER A 270 -2.34 -6.64 -11.00
CA SER A 270 -3.33 -5.86 -11.76
C SER A 270 -2.95 -5.71 -13.23
N ILE A 271 -1.70 -5.35 -13.54
CA ILE A 271 -1.23 -5.22 -14.92
C ILE A 271 -1.24 -6.58 -15.63
N ALA A 272 -0.79 -7.65 -14.96
CA ALA A 272 -0.84 -9.00 -15.50
C ALA A 272 -2.26 -9.42 -15.85
N THR A 273 -3.22 -9.19 -14.94
CA THR A 273 -4.64 -9.50 -15.20
C THR A 273 -5.20 -8.67 -16.36
N MET A 274 -4.91 -7.37 -16.42
CA MET A 274 -5.33 -6.55 -17.57
C MET A 274 -4.72 -7.00 -18.89
N ALA A 275 -3.46 -7.46 -18.88
CA ALA A 275 -2.77 -7.95 -20.07
C ALA A 275 -3.30 -9.29 -20.57
N ILE A 276 -3.66 -10.21 -19.66
CA ILE A 276 -4.35 -11.46 -20.01
C ILE A 276 -5.68 -11.14 -20.69
N TYR A 277 -6.48 -10.26 -20.08
CA TYR A 277 -7.76 -9.86 -20.65
C TYR A 277 -7.61 -9.13 -22.00
N ALA A 278 -6.58 -8.29 -22.17
CA ALA A 278 -6.27 -7.66 -23.45
C ALA A 278 -5.88 -8.69 -24.52
N ALA A 279 -5.12 -9.73 -24.16
CA ALA A 279 -4.77 -10.82 -25.07
C ALA A 279 -6.00 -11.64 -25.51
N GLU A 280 -6.91 -11.91 -24.57
CA GLU A 280 -8.17 -12.61 -24.85
C GLU A 280 -9.07 -11.80 -25.79
N GLU A 281 -9.24 -10.50 -25.55
CA GLU A 281 -10.03 -9.63 -26.42
C GLU A 281 -9.39 -9.49 -27.81
N GLN A 282 -8.06 -9.39 -27.88
CA GLN A 282 -7.32 -9.41 -29.15
C GLN A 282 -7.61 -10.69 -29.95
N GLN A 283 -7.55 -11.86 -29.29
CA GLN A 283 -7.81 -13.15 -29.92
C GLN A 283 -9.27 -13.28 -30.37
N LYS A 284 -10.21 -12.91 -29.50
CA LYS A 284 -11.66 -12.97 -29.77
C LYS A 284 -12.07 -12.14 -30.98
N LYS A 285 -11.43 -10.99 -31.18
CA LYS A 285 -11.70 -10.08 -32.30
C LYS A 285 -10.77 -10.30 -33.51
N ASN A 286 -9.86 -11.28 -33.43
CA ASN A 286 -8.90 -11.61 -34.48
C ASN A 286 -8.08 -10.40 -34.97
N LEU A 287 -7.65 -9.56 -34.03
CA LEU A 287 -6.91 -8.34 -34.35
C LEU A 287 -5.48 -8.67 -34.79
N LYS A 288 -5.01 -7.97 -35.83
CA LYS A 288 -3.65 -8.16 -36.37
C LYS A 288 -2.59 -7.46 -35.53
N ARG A 289 -2.93 -6.34 -34.90
CA ARG A 289 -2.01 -5.54 -34.09
C ARG A 289 -2.08 -5.98 -32.64
N ASP A 290 -0.92 -6.09 -32.01
CA ASP A 290 -0.83 -6.45 -30.59
C ASP A 290 -1.45 -5.39 -29.70
N MET A 291 -2.33 -5.82 -28.80
CA MET A 291 -2.84 -5.05 -27.67
C MET A 291 -1.92 -5.26 -26.48
N PHE A 292 -1.44 -4.18 -25.87
CA PHE A 292 -0.59 -4.31 -24.70
C PHE A 292 -0.88 -3.22 -23.67
N ILE A 293 -0.83 -3.60 -22.39
CA ILE A 293 -0.89 -2.65 -21.29
C ILE A 293 0.45 -1.93 -21.22
N ALA A 294 0.39 -0.61 -21.14
CA ALA A 294 1.54 0.27 -21.20
C ALA A 294 1.51 1.27 -20.02
N PRO A 295 1.97 0.88 -18.81
CA PRO A 295 2.29 1.84 -17.77
C PRO A 295 3.20 2.95 -18.31
N GLU A 296 2.90 4.18 -17.93
CA GLU A 296 3.60 5.38 -18.35
C GLU A 296 4.25 6.09 -17.16
N ASN A 297 5.52 6.48 -17.28
CA ASN A 297 6.14 7.35 -16.29
C ASN A 297 5.51 8.75 -16.34
N ILE A 298 5.20 9.29 -15.18
CA ILE A 298 4.67 10.66 -15.03
C ILE A 298 5.76 11.51 -14.36
N PHE A 299 5.38 12.57 -13.65
CA PHE A 299 6.29 13.42 -12.89
C PHE A 299 6.66 12.79 -11.53
N PRO A 300 7.86 13.10 -10.99
CA PRO A 300 8.40 12.50 -9.77
C PRO A 300 7.45 12.49 -8.57
N GLU A 301 6.62 13.54 -8.44
CA GLU A 301 5.69 13.71 -7.33
C GLU A 301 4.49 12.74 -7.35
N MET A 302 4.20 12.06 -8.47
CA MET A 302 3.16 11.02 -8.50
C MET A 302 3.53 9.76 -7.71
N GLY A 303 4.78 9.64 -7.28
CA GLY A 303 5.26 8.50 -6.50
C GLY A 303 5.83 7.38 -7.36
N TYR A 304 5.67 6.13 -6.89
CA TYR A 304 6.35 4.97 -7.47
C TYR A 304 5.88 4.67 -8.89
N GLY A 305 6.84 4.47 -9.80
CA GLY A 305 6.61 4.21 -11.22
C GLY A 305 7.01 5.38 -12.13
N SER A 306 7.20 6.57 -11.56
CA SER A 306 7.62 7.78 -12.28
C SER A 306 9.10 7.78 -12.66
N HIS A 307 9.93 6.98 -11.97
CA HIS A 307 11.35 6.84 -12.29
C HIS A 307 11.56 5.74 -13.34
N PRO A 308 12.46 5.90 -14.33
CA PRO A 308 12.65 4.91 -15.40
C PRO A 308 12.96 3.48 -14.90
N ASP A 309 13.80 3.33 -13.88
CA ASP A 309 14.08 2.01 -13.27
C ASP A 309 12.85 1.38 -12.58
N GLU A 310 11.96 2.19 -12.02
CA GLU A 310 10.73 1.71 -11.40
C GLU A 310 9.74 1.24 -12.47
N LEU A 311 9.61 2.01 -13.55
CA LEU A 311 8.83 1.64 -14.72
C LEU A 311 9.31 0.31 -15.32
N LYS A 312 10.63 0.14 -15.47
CA LYS A 312 11.25 -1.14 -15.86
C LYS A 312 10.83 -2.26 -14.91
N LYS A 313 10.96 -2.04 -13.61
CA LYS A 313 10.62 -3.04 -12.58
C LYS A 313 9.13 -3.41 -12.62
N ILE A 314 8.24 -2.43 -12.78
CA ILE A 314 6.79 -2.65 -12.95
C ILE A 314 6.54 -3.59 -14.13
N VAL A 315 7.10 -3.29 -15.30
CA VAL A 315 6.91 -4.13 -16.50
C VAL A 315 7.46 -5.54 -16.28
N GLN A 316 8.68 -5.66 -15.76
CA GLN A 316 9.32 -6.96 -15.55
C GLN A 316 8.57 -7.83 -14.53
N ASP A 317 8.14 -7.25 -13.41
CA ASP A 317 7.42 -8.00 -12.38
C ASP A 317 6.01 -8.36 -12.82
N SER A 318 5.32 -7.46 -13.56
CA SER A 318 4.04 -7.77 -14.19
C SER A 318 4.16 -8.91 -15.20
N ARG A 319 5.24 -8.97 -15.97
CA ARG A 319 5.51 -10.09 -16.90
C ARG A 319 5.71 -11.40 -16.15
N LYS A 320 6.47 -11.41 -15.04
CA LYS A 320 6.65 -12.60 -14.20
C LYS A 320 5.31 -13.07 -13.61
N GLU A 321 4.49 -12.14 -13.13
CA GLU A 321 3.19 -12.45 -12.56
C GLU A 321 2.21 -12.96 -13.63
N MET A 322 2.23 -12.41 -14.86
CA MET A 322 1.45 -12.94 -15.98
C MET A 322 1.86 -14.37 -16.34
N VAL A 323 3.17 -14.65 -16.42
CA VAL A 323 3.66 -16.02 -16.65
C VAL A 323 3.12 -16.96 -15.59
N LYS A 324 3.27 -16.58 -14.32
CA LYS A 324 2.77 -17.34 -13.18
C LYS A 324 1.26 -17.61 -13.28
N LYS A 325 0.45 -16.58 -13.56
CA LYS A 325 -1.01 -16.72 -13.75
C LYS A 325 -1.37 -17.64 -14.90
N LEU A 326 -0.57 -17.69 -15.97
CA LEU A 326 -0.88 -18.56 -17.10
C LEU A 326 -0.43 -20.02 -16.87
N THR A 327 0.58 -20.26 -16.04
CA THR A 327 1.22 -21.58 -15.87
C THR A 327 0.96 -22.27 -14.53
N ASP A 328 0.61 -21.54 -13.48
CA ASP A 328 0.38 -22.13 -12.16
C ASP A 328 -1.08 -22.58 -12.01
N PRO A 329 -1.35 -23.85 -11.66
CA PRO A 329 -2.73 -24.34 -11.48
C PRO A 329 -3.44 -23.74 -10.27
N PHE A 330 -2.69 -23.08 -9.38
CA PHE A 330 -3.21 -22.49 -8.16
C PHE A 330 -2.62 -21.11 -7.93
N ILE A 331 -3.45 -20.20 -7.42
CA ILE A 331 -3.05 -18.88 -6.96
C ILE A 331 -3.49 -18.69 -5.52
N GLU A 332 -2.85 -17.76 -4.83
CA GLU A 332 -3.24 -17.38 -3.48
C GLU A 332 -4.15 -16.16 -3.53
N ARG A 333 -5.33 -16.24 -2.91
CA ARG A 333 -6.28 -15.14 -2.78
C ARG A 333 -6.77 -15.09 -1.35
N ASN A 334 -6.61 -13.95 -0.67
CA ASN A 334 -6.99 -13.76 0.74
C ASN A 334 -6.36 -14.79 1.72
N GLY A 335 -5.16 -15.30 1.40
CA GLY A 335 -4.47 -16.33 2.20
C GLY A 335 -4.92 -17.76 1.92
N GLU A 336 -5.80 -17.97 0.94
CA GLU A 336 -6.28 -19.30 0.53
C GLU A 336 -5.75 -19.68 -0.85
N LYS A 337 -5.34 -20.94 -0.99
CA LYS A 337 -4.92 -21.51 -2.26
C LYS A 337 -6.15 -21.93 -3.06
N ILE A 338 -6.47 -21.17 -4.10
CA ILE A 338 -7.62 -21.43 -4.97
C ILE A 338 -7.17 -21.92 -6.34
N LYS A 339 -8.06 -22.60 -7.06
CA LYS A 339 -7.83 -22.98 -8.45
C LYS A 339 -7.71 -21.71 -9.29
N ASN A 340 -6.66 -21.64 -10.10
CA ASN A 340 -6.39 -20.47 -10.93
C ASN A 340 -7.34 -20.45 -12.16
N PRO A 341 -8.16 -19.40 -12.34
CA PRO A 341 -9.04 -19.28 -13.51
C PRO A 341 -8.27 -19.05 -14.82
N ASP A 342 -7.08 -18.44 -14.75
CA ASP A 342 -6.27 -18.07 -15.91
C ASP A 342 -5.28 -19.18 -16.32
N PHE A 343 -5.34 -20.35 -15.65
CA PHE A 343 -4.41 -21.45 -15.89
C PHE A 343 -4.68 -22.15 -17.22
N HIS A 344 -3.64 -22.26 -18.04
CA HIS A 344 -3.69 -22.98 -19.32
C HIS A 344 -2.79 -24.23 -19.26
N ALA A 345 -3.40 -25.41 -19.07
CA ALA A 345 -2.69 -26.68 -18.90
C ALA A 345 -1.71 -27.04 -20.05
N ASN A 346 -1.95 -26.53 -21.26
CA ASN A 346 -1.15 -26.81 -22.45
C ASN A 346 -0.21 -25.65 -22.84
N LEU A 347 -0.13 -24.58 -22.03
CA LEU A 347 0.75 -23.45 -22.29
C LEU A 347 2.12 -23.68 -21.64
N SER A 348 3.17 -23.71 -22.45
CA SER A 348 4.53 -23.79 -21.92
C SER A 348 4.97 -22.46 -21.31
N GLU A 349 5.87 -22.52 -20.32
CA GLU A 349 6.44 -21.32 -19.69
C GLU A 349 7.10 -20.38 -20.72
N SER A 350 7.76 -20.94 -21.74
CA SER A 350 8.36 -20.16 -22.82
C SER A 350 7.32 -19.38 -23.62
N LYS A 351 6.17 -19.99 -23.91
CA LYS A 351 5.09 -19.33 -24.65
C LYS A 351 4.38 -18.29 -23.78
N ALA A 352 4.22 -18.57 -22.48
CA ALA A 352 3.72 -17.60 -21.52
C ALA A 352 4.64 -16.36 -21.42
N LYS A 353 5.97 -16.56 -21.44
CA LYS A 353 6.96 -15.45 -21.46
C LYS A 353 6.85 -14.62 -22.73
N GLU A 354 6.67 -15.25 -23.89
CA GLU A 354 6.44 -14.55 -25.16
C GLU A 354 5.16 -13.72 -25.13
N MET A 355 4.05 -14.30 -24.64
CA MET A 355 2.78 -13.59 -24.45
C MET A 355 2.96 -12.39 -23.52
N ALA A 356 3.60 -12.57 -22.36
CA ALA A 356 3.85 -11.50 -21.41
C ALA A 356 4.70 -10.37 -22.02
N ALA A 357 5.73 -10.69 -22.81
CA ALA A 357 6.55 -9.70 -23.51
C ALA A 357 5.77 -8.93 -24.59
N ARG A 358 4.80 -9.59 -25.25
CA ARG A 358 3.93 -8.95 -26.26
C ARG A 358 2.89 -8.04 -25.65
N HIS A 359 2.24 -8.47 -24.56
CA HIS A 359 1.06 -7.81 -23.98
C HIS A 359 1.37 -6.89 -22.78
N ILE A 360 2.61 -6.83 -22.30
CA ILE A 360 3.05 -5.91 -21.25
C ILE A 360 4.33 -5.21 -21.70
N LYS A 361 4.23 -3.90 -21.90
CA LYS A 361 5.36 -3.02 -22.25
C LYS A 361 5.20 -1.71 -21.46
N ALA A 362 6.04 -0.72 -21.69
CA ALA A 362 5.89 0.62 -21.14
C ALA A 362 5.61 1.65 -22.23
N THR A 363 4.89 2.70 -21.86
CA THR A 363 4.96 3.99 -22.52
C THR A 363 6.05 4.79 -21.82
N PHE A 364 6.99 5.37 -22.57
CA PHE A 364 7.95 6.30 -21.99
C PHE A 364 7.67 7.71 -22.51
N ASP A 365 7.34 8.60 -21.59
CA ASP A 365 7.23 10.03 -21.88
C ASP A 365 8.51 10.75 -21.44
N ILE A 366 9.18 11.36 -22.41
CA ILE A 366 10.44 12.05 -22.14
C ILE A 366 10.25 13.43 -21.47
N GLY A 367 9.14 14.11 -21.71
CA GLY A 367 8.82 15.36 -21.02
C GLY A 367 8.57 15.12 -19.54
N HIS A 368 7.72 14.16 -19.20
CA HIS A 368 7.51 13.71 -17.83
C HIS A 368 8.85 13.36 -17.16
N ALA A 369 9.69 12.58 -17.84
CA ALA A 369 11.01 12.21 -17.31
C ALA A 369 11.94 13.42 -17.14
N ASN A 370 11.83 14.47 -17.97
CA ASN A 370 12.65 15.67 -17.86
C ASN A 370 12.33 16.49 -16.59
N THR A 371 11.13 16.35 -16.02
CA THR A 371 10.78 17.02 -14.74
C THR A 371 11.59 16.50 -13.54
N TRP A 372 12.30 15.37 -13.67
CA TRP A 372 13.29 14.92 -12.68
C TRP A 372 14.48 15.89 -12.53
N GLN A 373 14.70 16.79 -13.50
CA GLN A 373 15.82 17.73 -13.50
C GLN A 373 15.85 18.61 -12.25
N LYS A 374 14.68 19.05 -11.72
CA LYS A 374 14.60 19.86 -10.49
C LYS A 374 15.17 19.17 -9.25
N TYR A 375 15.20 17.83 -9.24
CA TYR A 375 15.74 17.04 -8.14
C TYR A 375 17.18 16.60 -8.36
N PHE A 376 17.73 16.77 -9.56
CA PHE A 376 19.08 16.35 -9.90
C PHE A 376 20.15 17.27 -9.27
N LYS A 377 21.18 16.70 -8.66
CA LYS A 377 22.29 17.38 -7.99
C LYS A 377 23.36 17.87 -8.97
N GLY A 378 23.49 17.20 -10.12
CA GLY A 378 24.50 17.47 -11.14
C GLY A 378 24.13 18.58 -12.12
N LYS A 379 24.96 18.76 -13.16
CA LYS A 379 24.75 19.77 -14.20
C LYS A 379 23.69 19.31 -15.22
N PRO A 380 23.00 20.23 -15.92
CA PRO A 380 22.03 19.88 -16.96
C PRO A 380 22.53 18.91 -18.04
N LYS A 381 23.82 19.00 -18.41
CA LYS A 381 24.45 18.06 -19.36
C LYS A 381 24.57 16.63 -18.83
N GLU A 382 24.82 16.48 -17.53
CA GLU A 382 24.90 15.18 -16.86
C GLU A 382 23.51 14.56 -16.75
N PHE A 383 22.49 15.36 -16.40
CA PHE A 383 21.09 14.92 -16.39
C PHE A 383 20.64 14.43 -17.77
N LYS A 384 20.92 15.22 -18.82
CA LYS A 384 20.61 14.83 -20.20
C LYS A 384 21.26 13.50 -20.58
N LYS A 385 22.53 13.29 -20.23
CA LYS A 385 23.21 12.02 -20.47
C LYS A 385 22.54 10.88 -19.72
N TRP A 386 22.26 11.07 -18.43
CA TRP A 386 21.55 10.10 -17.59
C TRP A 386 20.20 9.71 -18.20
N LEU A 387 19.38 10.68 -18.61
CA LEU A 387 18.05 10.44 -19.18
C LEU A 387 18.11 9.62 -20.48
N ILE A 388 19.05 9.94 -21.37
CA ILE A 388 19.23 9.19 -22.63
C ILE A 388 19.80 7.78 -22.37
N ASP A 389 20.68 7.62 -21.37
CA ASP A 389 21.19 6.33 -20.94
C ASP A 389 20.03 5.43 -20.42
N GLN A 390 19.11 5.98 -19.61
CA GLN A 390 17.91 5.29 -19.12
C GLN A 390 17.01 4.80 -20.27
N VAL A 391 16.73 5.66 -21.25
CA VAL A 391 15.97 5.29 -22.45
C VAL A 391 16.64 4.15 -23.21
N SER A 392 17.96 4.22 -23.36
CA SER A 392 18.72 3.17 -24.03
C SER A 392 18.56 1.82 -23.32
N GLU A 393 18.54 1.82 -22.00
CA GLU A 393 18.39 0.61 -21.19
C GLU A 393 16.99 0.00 -21.33
N LEU A 394 15.95 0.82 -21.16
CA LEU A 394 14.55 0.40 -21.35
C LEU A 394 14.30 -0.25 -22.71
N ASN A 395 14.88 0.32 -23.77
CA ASN A 395 14.72 -0.26 -25.11
C ASN A 395 15.52 -1.56 -25.28
N LYS A 396 16.76 -1.65 -24.75
CA LYS A 396 17.57 -2.88 -24.82
C LYS A 396 16.92 -4.06 -24.11
N GLU A 397 16.21 -3.81 -23.02
CA GLU A 397 15.48 -4.84 -22.28
C GLU A 397 14.10 -5.18 -22.87
N GLY A 398 13.72 -4.54 -23.98
CA GLY A 398 12.41 -4.73 -24.60
C GLY A 398 11.26 -4.30 -23.70
N VAL A 399 11.50 -3.36 -22.78
CA VAL A 399 10.47 -2.75 -21.93
C VAL A 399 9.67 -1.74 -22.75
N LEU A 400 10.34 -0.95 -23.58
CA LEU A 400 9.71 0.14 -24.33
C LEU A 400 8.78 -0.37 -25.44
N GLY A 401 7.50 -0.02 -25.36
CA GLY A 401 6.47 -0.35 -26.36
C GLY A 401 5.89 0.87 -27.06
N HIS A 402 5.70 1.95 -26.32
CA HIS A 402 5.16 3.21 -26.81
C HIS A 402 5.98 4.40 -26.30
N VAL A 403 5.91 5.54 -26.99
CA VAL A 403 6.68 6.73 -26.67
C VAL A 403 5.81 7.95 -26.86
N HIS A 404 5.81 8.81 -25.85
CA HIS A 404 5.28 10.16 -25.91
C HIS A 404 6.43 11.17 -25.92
N VAL A 405 6.24 12.26 -26.67
CA VAL A 405 7.19 13.35 -26.83
C VAL A 405 6.49 14.66 -26.58
N THR A 406 6.90 15.30 -25.50
CA THR A 406 6.50 16.65 -25.11
C THR A 406 7.77 17.43 -24.75
N ASP A 407 7.68 18.75 -24.69
CA ASP A 407 8.77 19.60 -24.23
C ASP A 407 8.36 20.40 -22.99
N ASN A 408 9.32 20.75 -22.14
CA ASN A 408 9.10 21.50 -20.90
C ASN A 408 10.44 22.07 -20.41
N PHE A 409 10.42 22.79 -19.29
CA PHE A 409 11.62 23.41 -18.72
C PHE A 409 12.32 22.56 -17.64
N GLY A 410 11.81 21.34 -17.37
CA GLY A 410 12.37 20.42 -16.38
C GLY A 410 11.90 20.67 -14.93
N TYR A 411 10.90 21.54 -14.73
CA TYR A 411 10.32 21.84 -13.41
C TYR A 411 8.87 21.35 -13.28
N TYR A 412 8.04 21.70 -14.25
CA TYR A 412 6.69 21.19 -14.38
C TYR A 412 6.51 20.60 -15.76
N ASP A 413 5.35 19.98 -15.96
CA ASP A 413 4.99 19.39 -17.22
C ASP A 413 4.11 20.36 -18.01
N GLU A 414 4.77 21.25 -18.76
CA GLU A 414 4.09 22.32 -19.50
C GLU A 414 3.51 21.87 -20.85
N HIS A 415 3.85 20.66 -21.32
CA HIS A 415 3.50 20.15 -22.65
C HIS A 415 3.76 21.16 -23.78
N LEU A 416 4.92 21.81 -23.78
CA LEU A 416 5.35 22.69 -24.86
C LEU A 416 5.58 21.90 -26.15
N SER A 417 5.59 22.62 -27.28
CA SER A 417 5.97 22.00 -28.55
C SER A 417 7.44 21.61 -28.53
N PRO A 418 7.82 20.44 -29.10
CA PRO A 418 9.22 20.03 -29.22
C PRO A 418 10.12 21.15 -29.77
N GLY A 419 11.19 21.45 -29.04
CA GLY A 419 12.17 22.48 -29.38
C GLY A 419 11.93 23.84 -28.71
N GLN A 420 10.90 23.99 -27.89
CA GLN A 420 10.62 25.21 -27.12
C GLN A 420 11.19 25.20 -25.70
N GLY A 421 11.39 24.01 -25.13
CA GLY A 421 11.91 23.81 -23.78
C GLY A 421 13.35 23.33 -23.78
N ASN A 422 13.69 22.50 -22.79
CA ASN A 422 15.03 21.93 -22.62
C ASN A 422 15.05 20.40 -22.67
N VAL A 423 13.95 19.75 -23.03
CA VAL A 423 13.88 18.30 -23.20
C VAL A 423 14.80 17.87 -24.34
N PRO A 424 15.63 16.81 -24.18
CA PRO A 424 16.57 16.37 -25.21
C PRO A 424 15.89 15.52 -26.30
N VAL A 425 14.87 16.08 -26.96
CA VAL A 425 14.02 15.38 -27.94
C VAL A 425 14.83 14.86 -29.14
N GLU A 426 15.76 15.65 -29.66
CA GLU A 426 16.58 15.24 -30.82
C GLU A 426 17.44 14.02 -30.48
N GLU A 427 18.14 14.04 -29.34
CA GLU A 427 18.96 12.91 -28.88
C GLU A 427 18.11 11.68 -28.56
N PHE A 428 16.94 11.89 -27.98
CA PHE A 428 16.00 10.82 -27.68
C PHE A 428 15.57 10.09 -28.95
N VAL A 429 15.10 10.81 -29.96
CA VAL A 429 14.68 10.20 -31.24
C VAL A 429 15.86 9.53 -31.95
N LYS A 430 17.07 10.13 -31.92
CA LYS A 430 18.28 9.48 -32.44
C LYS A 430 18.58 8.18 -31.71
N GLN A 431 18.45 8.16 -30.38
CA GLN A 431 18.71 6.97 -29.55
C GLN A 431 17.67 5.87 -29.79
N LEU A 432 16.38 6.23 -29.94
CA LEU A 432 15.32 5.30 -30.31
C LEU A 432 15.59 4.64 -31.67
N LYS A 433 15.93 5.44 -32.68
CA LYS A 433 16.31 4.96 -34.03
C LYS A 433 17.53 4.04 -33.97
N LYS A 434 18.58 4.45 -33.27
CA LYS A 434 19.82 3.65 -33.10
C LYS A 434 19.55 2.30 -32.44
N SER A 435 18.58 2.27 -31.52
CA SER A 435 18.22 1.06 -30.78
C SER A 435 17.15 0.22 -31.49
N GLY A 436 16.74 0.61 -32.70
CA GLY A 436 15.81 -0.15 -33.53
C GLY A 436 14.34 -0.06 -33.09
N TYR A 437 13.95 0.98 -32.36
CA TYR A 437 12.56 1.22 -32.02
C TYR A 437 11.71 1.40 -33.30
N LYS A 438 10.64 0.63 -33.42
CA LYS A 438 9.71 0.63 -34.58
C LYS A 438 8.29 1.07 -34.23
N GLY A 439 8.05 1.39 -32.96
CA GLY A 439 6.72 1.81 -32.50
C GLY A 439 6.39 3.24 -32.92
N GLN A 440 5.13 3.60 -32.68
CA GLN A 440 4.64 4.96 -32.90
C GLN A 440 5.20 5.90 -31.84
N ILE A 441 5.64 7.08 -32.30
CA ILE A 441 5.99 8.22 -31.45
C ILE A 441 4.80 9.18 -31.49
N THR A 442 4.19 9.43 -30.34
CA THR A 442 3.09 10.39 -30.19
C THR A 442 3.67 11.72 -29.70
N VAL A 443 3.25 12.83 -30.30
CA VAL A 443 3.63 14.17 -29.86
C VAL A 443 2.47 14.74 -29.06
N GLU A 444 2.70 15.12 -27.80
CA GLU A 444 1.63 15.61 -26.92
C GLU A 444 1.92 17.04 -26.49
N THR A 445 1.18 17.99 -27.05
CA THR A 445 1.34 19.42 -26.76
C THR A 445 0.08 19.99 -26.12
N ALA A 446 0.23 21.01 -25.28
CA ALA A 446 -0.89 21.73 -24.67
C ALA A 446 -1.77 22.40 -25.76
N GLU A 447 -1.13 22.94 -26.80
CA GLU A 447 -1.80 23.41 -28.02
C GLU A 447 -1.82 22.29 -29.06
N GLN A 448 -2.99 21.66 -29.26
CA GLN A 448 -3.22 20.57 -30.21
C GLN A 448 -3.50 21.12 -31.63
N ASP A 449 -2.59 21.93 -32.18
CA ASP A 449 -2.66 22.45 -33.56
C ASP A 449 -1.56 21.87 -34.48
N TYR A 450 -1.54 22.31 -35.74
CA TYR A 450 -0.56 21.83 -36.73
C TYR A 450 0.91 22.17 -36.35
N LYS A 451 1.14 23.10 -35.42
CA LYS A 451 2.48 23.47 -34.97
C LYS A 451 3.13 22.34 -34.20
N ALA A 452 2.38 21.60 -33.39
CA ALA A 452 2.91 20.45 -32.65
C ALA A 452 3.72 19.50 -33.55
N MET A 453 3.14 19.16 -34.71
CA MET A 453 3.79 18.30 -35.69
C MET A 453 4.94 19.03 -36.41
N THR A 454 4.70 20.24 -36.93
CA THR A 454 5.75 20.95 -37.69
C THR A 454 6.98 21.30 -36.84
N GLU A 455 6.79 21.62 -35.56
CA GLU A 455 7.85 21.86 -34.58
C GLU A 455 8.62 20.59 -34.23
N MET A 456 7.94 19.45 -34.10
CA MET A 456 8.62 18.16 -33.96
C MET A 456 9.48 17.84 -35.18
N TRP A 457 8.97 17.99 -36.40
CA TRP A 457 9.76 17.77 -37.62
C TRP A 457 10.98 18.69 -37.68
N ARG A 458 10.81 19.97 -37.31
CA ARG A 458 11.91 20.94 -37.21
C ARG A 458 12.96 20.47 -36.19
N THR A 459 12.52 20.06 -35.00
CA THR A 459 13.39 19.64 -33.89
C THR A 459 14.24 18.42 -34.22
N VAL A 460 13.70 17.44 -34.94
CA VAL A 460 14.48 16.24 -35.32
C VAL A 460 15.16 16.35 -36.69
N ASN A 461 15.14 17.54 -37.30
CA ASN A 461 15.61 17.80 -38.66
C ASN A 461 15.04 16.77 -39.68
N SER A 462 13.76 16.43 -39.52
CA SER A 462 13.08 15.51 -40.43
C SER A 462 12.85 16.21 -41.77
N PRO A 463 13.33 15.65 -42.89
CA PRO A 463 13.04 16.23 -44.18
C PRO A 463 11.55 16.08 -44.47
N VAL A 464 10.88 17.18 -44.82
CA VAL A 464 9.45 17.18 -45.17
C VAL A 464 9.32 16.67 -46.60
N TYR A 465 9.20 15.35 -46.76
CA TYR A 465 9.14 14.73 -48.10
C TYR A 465 7.77 14.84 -48.79
N LYS A 466 6.69 15.20 -48.06
CA LYS A 466 5.37 15.47 -48.63
C LYS A 466 4.44 16.15 -47.61
N ILE A 467 4.05 17.40 -47.85
CA ILE A 467 2.80 17.96 -47.30
C ILE A 467 1.74 17.53 -48.33
N GLY A 468 0.89 16.57 -47.97
CA GLY A 468 -0.06 15.96 -48.89
C GLY A 468 -1.10 16.95 -49.44
N GLY A 469 -0.77 17.64 -50.52
CA GLY A 469 -1.71 18.36 -51.39
C GLY A 469 -2.38 17.46 -52.43
N GLY A 470 -2.57 16.18 -52.12
CA GLY A 470 -3.17 15.19 -53.01
C GLY A 470 -4.24 14.40 -52.26
N TRP A 471 -5.44 14.35 -52.87
CA TRP A 471 -6.63 13.58 -52.52
C TRP A 471 -6.41 12.48 -51.46
N GLN A 472 -7.08 12.62 -50.32
CA GLN A 472 -7.10 11.62 -49.25
C GLN A 472 -7.94 10.42 -49.68
N ASP A 473 -7.33 9.23 -49.74
CA ASP A 473 -8.07 7.97 -49.79
C ASP A 473 -8.66 7.63 -48.41
N TRP A 474 -9.85 7.03 -48.39
CA TRP A 474 -10.55 6.59 -47.16
C TRP A 474 -9.66 5.72 -46.25
N ALA A 475 -8.75 4.95 -46.84
CA ALA A 475 -7.82 4.12 -46.07
C ALA A 475 -6.80 4.90 -45.21
N GLY A 476 -6.62 6.21 -45.43
CA GLY A 476 -5.70 7.06 -44.67
C GLY A 476 -6.26 7.59 -43.34
N ILE A 477 -7.53 7.33 -43.02
CA ILE A 477 -8.19 7.88 -41.83
C ILE A 477 -7.82 7.12 -40.55
N GLU A 478 -7.36 5.87 -40.66
CA GLU A 478 -6.92 5.05 -39.52
C GLU A 478 -5.65 5.59 -38.82
N GLN A 479 -4.81 6.37 -39.53
CA GLN A 479 -3.55 6.93 -38.98
C GLN A 479 -3.59 8.44 -38.75
N GLY A 480 -4.73 9.08 -38.98
CA GLY A 480 -4.95 10.49 -38.69
C GLY A 480 -5.72 10.64 -37.39
N TYR A 481 -5.09 11.23 -36.36
CA TYR A 481 -5.81 11.75 -35.21
C TYR A 481 -6.79 12.82 -35.70
N PHE A 482 -8.07 12.45 -35.88
CA PHE A 482 -9.22 13.31 -36.21
C PHE A 482 -8.86 14.67 -36.80
N GLY A 483 -8.22 14.63 -37.98
CA GLY A 483 -7.61 15.78 -38.64
C GLY A 483 -8.62 16.70 -39.33
N LYS A 484 -9.57 17.22 -38.57
CA LYS A 484 -10.18 18.52 -38.86
C LYS A 484 -10.33 19.28 -37.54
N THR A 485 -9.58 20.37 -37.39
CA THR A 485 -9.84 21.45 -36.41
C THR A 485 -11.11 22.25 -36.72
N ARG A 486 -12.03 21.67 -37.49
CA ARG A 486 -13.27 22.27 -37.96
C ARG A 486 -14.36 21.22 -37.93
N SER A 487 -15.51 21.59 -37.37
CA SER A 487 -16.73 20.79 -37.43
C SER A 487 -17.01 20.36 -38.89
N PRO A 488 -17.66 19.22 -39.12
CA PRO A 488 -18.09 18.85 -40.46
C PRO A 488 -18.90 20.00 -41.08
N ASN A 489 -18.46 20.49 -42.24
CA ASN A 489 -19.15 21.55 -42.99
C ASN A 489 -20.35 21.03 -43.79
N PHE A 490 -20.70 19.76 -43.62
CA PHE A 490 -21.81 19.11 -44.31
C PHE A 490 -22.59 18.25 -43.32
N LEU A 491 -23.90 18.47 -43.26
CA LEU A 491 -24.88 17.60 -42.62
C LEU A 491 -25.85 17.18 -43.72
N PHE A 492 -26.05 15.87 -43.92
CA PHE A 492 -26.96 15.35 -44.93
C PHE A 492 -28.14 14.63 -44.27
N GLY A 493 -29.35 14.88 -44.76
CA GLY A 493 -30.57 14.24 -44.30
C GLY A 493 -31.48 15.14 -43.43
N PRO A 494 -32.55 14.58 -42.84
CA PRO A 494 -33.62 15.36 -42.19
C PRO A 494 -33.21 16.10 -40.91
N ILE A 495 -31.96 15.93 -40.46
CA ILE A 495 -31.34 16.64 -39.32
C ILE A 495 -30.45 17.82 -39.76
N ALA A 496 -30.28 18.05 -41.08
CA ALA A 496 -29.55 19.20 -41.58
C ALA A 496 -30.34 20.50 -41.28
N PRO A 497 -29.75 21.48 -40.57
CA PRO A 497 -30.43 22.73 -40.25
C PRO A 497 -30.65 23.58 -41.51
N ASP A 498 -31.75 24.35 -41.56
CA ASP A 498 -32.03 25.25 -42.70
C ASP A 498 -30.91 26.31 -42.81
N PRO A 499 -30.15 26.35 -43.93
CA PRO A 499 -29.02 27.25 -44.14
C PRO A 499 -29.36 28.74 -44.03
N LYS A 500 -30.65 29.11 -44.15
CA LYS A 500 -31.10 30.50 -44.00
C LYS A 500 -31.33 30.92 -42.56
N THR A 501 -31.46 29.96 -41.65
CA THR A 501 -31.78 30.21 -40.24
C THR A 501 -30.64 29.83 -39.30
N TRP A 502 -29.66 29.08 -39.79
CA TRP A 502 -28.53 28.62 -39.01
C TRP A 502 -27.23 28.89 -39.78
N THR A 503 -26.37 29.74 -39.23
CA THR A 503 -25.08 30.12 -39.80
C THR A 503 -23.99 29.77 -38.80
N LEU A 504 -22.89 29.19 -39.28
CA LEU A 504 -21.70 28.97 -38.46
C LEU A 504 -21.16 30.33 -37.98
N TRP A 505 -20.55 30.37 -36.80
CA TRP A 505 -19.88 31.60 -36.31
C TRP A 505 -18.85 32.11 -37.34
N SER A 506 -18.21 31.21 -38.09
CA SER A 506 -17.24 31.53 -39.12
C SER A 506 -17.84 32.14 -40.41
N GLU A 507 -19.17 32.26 -40.53
CA GLU A 507 -19.91 32.73 -41.72
C GLU A 507 -19.61 31.95 -43.02
N VAL A 508 -18.89 30.84 -42.93
CA VAL A 508 -18.64 29.95 -44.07
C VAL A 508 -19.95 29.22 -44.41
N PRO A 509 -20.41 29.23 -45.68
CA PRO A 509 -21.61 28.49 -46.08
C PRO A 509 -21.43 26.99 -45.80
N MET A 510 -22.48 26.35 -45.28
CA MET A 510 -22.56 24.89 -45.24
C MET A 510 -22.81 24.39 -46.67
N GLU A 511 -22.04 23.39 -47.11
CA GLU A 511 -22.23 22.73 -48.42
C GLU A 511 -23.02 21.42 -48.28
#